data_AF-A0A434N090-F1
#
_entry.id   AF-A0A434N090-F1
#
_cell.length_a   1.000
_cell.length_b   1.000
_cell.length_c   1.000
_cell.angle_alpha   90.00
_cell.angle_beta   90.00
_cell.angle_gamma   90.00
#
_symmetry.space_group_name_H-M   'P 1'
#
loop_
_entity.id
_entity.type
_entity.pdbx_description
1 polymer ?
#
loop_
_entity_poly.entity_id
_entity_poly.type
_entity_poly.pdbx_seq_one_letter_code
_entity_poly.pdbx_strand_id
1 'polypeptide(L)'
;MPQSADLIVENASILTMDPDTPRAEAIAIRDGEIIAIADRATVLEHKGSGTRVIDAERGSVVPGFIESHMHLFAGAAELDHLQLMGIHGFDALCDAVRHYAAKRPDLSVLQAQGADYTILSATERVSRHHLDRILPDRPFVMAAPDHHTMWANTKALELAGLLRGKRLGPGNEIVMGDDGLASGELREGEAFGPLIALAGEDRVRLGLATGGEPDPKPTPAEQASDRAIMRRGLEWCARHGITSIQNMDGNLHQLEILSEIEAEGGLLCRVQVPFHYKNFMTLDMLDKASVMAERYHGEWLSSGMVKVFYDGVLDSWTAVMVEPYADRPDWVGEPLFTPQQFIDVAVAVDRRGLQMAVHSIGDGAVRAVLDGYEAAQKANGRRDSRHRVEHIEVITAADVPR
;
A
#
# COMPACT_ATOMS: atom_id res chain seq x y z
N MET A 1 -40.36 -21.03 12.70
CA MET A 1 -39.25 -20.96 13.69
C MET A 1 -38.13 -20.17 13.03
N PRO A 2 -37.43 -19.30 13.78
CA PRO A 2 -36.31 -18.54 13.23
C PRO A 2 -35.22 -19.47 12.70
N GLN A 3 -34.45 -18.99 11.72
CA GLN A 3 -33.30 -19.71 11.20
C GLN A 3 -32.23 -19.84 12.30
N SER A 4 -31.73 -21.06 12.56
CA SER A 4 -30.68 -21.29 13.58
C SER A 4 -29.36 -20.63 13.17
N ALA A 5 -28.71 -19.95 14.12
CA ALA A 5 -27.39 -19.36 13.97
C ALA A 5 -26.26 -20.36 14.24
N ASP A 6 -25.09 -20.15 13.65
CA ASP A 6 -23.86 -20.89 13.99
C ASP A 6 -23.11 -20.19 15.14
N LEU A 7 -23.18 -18.86 15.18
CA LEU A 7 -22.58 -18.00 16.20
C LEU A 7 -23.59 -16.95 16.68
N ILE A 8 -23.66 -16.76 17.99
CA ILE A 8 -24.31 -15.59 18.62
C ILE A 8 -23.28 -14.88 19.49
N VAL A 9 -23.17 -13.56 19.34
CA VAL A 9 -22.49 -12.69 20.31
C VAL A 9 -23.57 -11.93 21.07
N GLU A 10 -23.62 -12.07 22.40
CA GLU A 10 -24.64 -11.47 23.25
C GLU A 10 -24.05 -10.63 24.38
N ASN A 11 -24.90 -9.90 25.10
CA ASN A 11 -24.50 -9.02 26.20
C ASN A 11 -23.42 -8.02 25.74
N ALA A 12 -23.57 -7.50 24.52
CA ALA A 12 -22.62 -6.62 23.85
C ALA A 12 -23.16 -5.18 23.79
N SER A 13 -22.27 -4.21 23.62
CA SER A 13 -22.62 -2.87 23.14
C SER A 13 -22.27 -2.80 21.66
N ILE A 14 -23.25 -3.08 20.80
CA ILE A 14 -23.00 -3.19 19.35
C ILE A 14 -23.26 -1.84 18.68
N LEU A 15 -22.28 -1.37 17.89
CA LEU A 15 -22.44 -0.26 16.95
C LEU A 15 -22.63 -0.84 15.56
N THR A 16 -23.80 -0.61 14.96
CA THR A 16 -24.18 -1.28 13.68
C THR A 16 -23.79 -0.48 12.45
N MET A 17 -23.63 0.84 12.59
CA MET A 17 -23.54 1.83 11.51
C MET A 17 -24.81 1.94 10.63
N ASP A 18 -25.91 1.29 11.02
CA ASP A 18 -27.22 1.43 10.40
C ASP A 18 -28.00 2.58 11.07
N PRO A 19 -28.45 3.62 10.34
CA PRO A 19 -29.21 4.72 10.92
C PRO A 19 -30.55 4.29 11.53
N ASP A 20 -31.17 3.19 11.05
CA ASP A 20 -32.46 2.71 11.56
C ASP A 20 -32.30 1.90 12.85
N THR A 21 -31.17 1.18 12.98
CA THR A 21 -30.84 0.37 14.17
C THR A 21 -29.42 0.67 14.65
N PRO A 22 -29.12 1.88 15.15
CA PRO A 22 -27.74 2.31 15.39
C PRO A 22 -27.04 1.57 16.54
N ARG A 23 -27.80 0.91 17.42
CA ARG A 23 -27.30 0.13 18.54
C ARG A 23 -28.06 -1.18 18.68
N ALA A 24 -27.36 -2.22 19.12
CA ALA A 24 -27.92 -3.53 19.44
C ALA A 24 -27.21 -4.14 20.66
N GLU A 25 -27.81 -5.18 21.25
CA GLU A 25 -27.28 -5.89 22.41
C GLU A 25 -26.75 -7.29 22.07
N ALA A 26 -27.16 -7.83 20.92
CA ALA A 26 -26.73 -9.12 20.43
C ALA A 26 -26.75 -9.18 18.89
N ILE A 27 -26.01 -10.14 18.34
CA ILE A 27 -25.93 -10.43 16.90
C ILE A 27 -25.88 -11.94 16.67
N ALA A 28 -26.66 -12.43 15.71
CA ALA A 28 -26.68 -13.81 15.25
C ALA A 28 -26.09 -13.91 13.85
N ILE A 29 -25.19 -14.86 13.67
CA ILE A 29 -24.44 -15.09 12.44
C ILE A 29 -24.64 -16.54 12.00
N ARG A 30 -24.85 -16.74 10.70
CA ARG A 30 -24.92 -18.05 10.07
C ARG A 30 -24.21 -18.02 8.73
N ASP A 31 -23.37 -19.01 8.46
CA ASP A 31 -22.66 -19.14 7.19
C ASP A 31 -21.89 -17.86 6.79
N GLY A 32 -21.39 -17.10 7.77
CA GLY A 32 -20.65 -15.85 7.56
C GLY A 32 -21.52 -14.59 7.41
N GLU A 33 -22.84 -14.72 7.40
CA GLU A 33 -23.79 -13.61 7.24
C GLU A 33 -24.53 -13.28 8.54
N ILE A 34 -24.88 -12.01 8.72
CA ILE A 34 -25.67 -11.54 9.86
C ILE A 34 -27.15 -11.85 9.57
N ILE A 35 -27.76 -12.73 10.37
CA ILE A 35 -29.18 -13.10 10.22
C ILE A 35 -30.11 -12.37 11.20
N ALA A 36 -29.55 -11.80 12.28
CA ALA A 36 -30.27 -10.90 13.19
C ALA A 36 -29.30 -10.01 13.98
N ILE A 37 -29.70 -8.76 14.24
CA ILE A 37 -28.98 -7.81 15.08
C ILE A 37 -30.00 -6.92 15.81
N ALA A 38 -30.15 -7.12 17.12
CA ALA A 38 -31.25 -6.52 17.88
C ALA A 38 -30.98 -6.58 19.39
N ASP A 39 -32.03 -6.45 20.21
CA ASP A 39 -31.96 -6.77 21.64
C ASP A 39 -31.63 -8.26 21.87
N ARG A 40 -31.15 -8.58 23.06
CA ARG A 40 -30.70 -9.94 23.40
C ARG A 40 -31.81 -10.99 23.26
N ALA A 41 -33.04 -10.68 23.65
CA ALA A 41 -34.12 -11.66 23.67
C ALA A 41 -34.48 -12.08 22.24
N THR A 42 -34.62 -11.11 21.33
CA THR A 42 -34.90 -11.35 19.91
C THR A 42 -33.82 -12.21 19.25
N VAL A 43 -32.54 -11.90 19.47
CA VAL A 43 -31.43 -12.65 18.84
C VAL A 43 -31.34 -14.08 19.38
N LEU A 44 -31.63 -14.29 20.66
CA LEU A 44 -31.61 -15.62 21.27
C LEU A 44 -32.69 -16.57 20.73
N GLU A 45 -33.73 -16.08 20.04
CA GLU A 45 -34.69 -16.93 19.33
C GLU A 45 -34.03 -17.72 18.17
N HIS A 46 -32.88 -17.26 17.68
CA HIS A 46 -32.07 -17.95 16.67
C HIS A 46 -31.11 -19.00 17.23
N LYS A 47 -31.08 -19.20 18.55
CA LYS A 47 -30.19 -20.18 19.20
C LYS A 47 -30.68 -21.61 18.97
N GLY A 48 -29.86 -22.42 18.32
CA GLY A 48 -30.04 -23.87 18.17
C GLY A 48 -29.07 -24.69 19.02
N SER A 49 -29.15 -26.02 18.91
CA SER A 49 -28.31 -26.95 19.68
C SER A 49 -26.81 -26.90 19.30
N GLY A 50 -26.49 -26.46 18.09
CA GLY A 50 -25.11 -26.30 17.60
C GLY A 50 -24.55 -24.88 17.69
N THR A 51 -25.36 -23.90 18.13
CA THR A 51 -24.94 -22.50 18.14
C THR A 51 -23.86 -22.25 19.18
N ARG A 52 -22.71 -21.74 18.75
CA ARG A 52 -21.70 -21.18 19.65
C ARG A 52 -22.18 -19.84 20.17
N VAL A 53 -22.16 -19.64 21.48
CA VAL A 53 -22.54 -18.36 22.11
C VAL A 53 -21.31 -17.73 22.74
N ILE A 54 -21.08 -16.45 22.45
CA ILE A 54 -20.04 -15.62 23.06
C ILE A 54 -20.74 -14.55 23.91
N ASP A 55 -20.45 -14.51 25.20
CA ASP A 55 -20.80 -13.39 26.07
C ASP A 55 -19.73 -12.31 25.90
N ALA A 56 -20.12 -11.12 25.42
CA ALA A 56 -19.20 -10.01 25.24
C ALA A 56 -18.87 -9.27 26.55
N GLU A 57 -19.51 -9.63 27.66
CA GLU A 57 -19.30 -9.04 28.99
C GLU A 57 -19.48 -7.51 28.99
N ARG A 58 -20.46 -7.02 28.24
CA ARG A 58 -20.73 -5.60 27.94
C ARG A 58 -19.65 -4.90 27.11
N GLY A 59 -18.73 -5.65 26.54
CA GLY A 59 -17.74 -5.19 25.58
C GLY A 59 -18.36 -4.65 24.31
N SER A 60 -17.61 -3.83 23.59
CA SER A 60 -18.05 -3.24 22.32
C SER A 60 -17.85 -4.20 21.16
N VAL A 61 -18.86 -4.29 20.30
CA VAL A 61 -18.77 -4.94 18.99
C VAL A 61 -18.97 -3.87 17.92
N VAL A 62 -18.02 -3.75 17.02
CA VAL A 62 -18.03 -2.78 15.92
C VAL A 62 -17.83 -3.54 14.60
N PRO A 63 -18.20 -2.95 13.45
CA PRO A 63 -17.86 -3.54 12.15
C PRO A 63 -16.35 -3.71 12.05
N GLY A 64 -15.91 -4.79 11.39
CA GLY A 64 -14.51 -4.97 11.07
C GLY A 64 -13.99 -3.79 10.24
N PHE A 65 -12.74 -3.39 10.49
CA PHE A 65 -12.17 -2.25 9.80
C PHE A 65 -11.92 -2.59 8.33
N ILE A 66 -12.28 -1.67 7.45
CA ILE A 66 -12.01 -1.74 6.02
C ILE A 66 -10.84 -0.82 5.76
N GLU A 67 -9.69 -1.41 5.44
CA GLU A 67 -8.54 -0.66 4.97
C GLU A 67 -8.70 -0.38 3.47
N SER A 68 -8.96 0.88 3.13
CA SER A 68 -9.24 1.32 1.77
C SER A 68 -8.00 1.55 0.92
N HIS A 69 -6.79 1.56 1.50
CA HIS A 69 -5.57 1.74 0.75
C HIS A 69 -4.37 1.15 1.49
N MET A 70 -3.89 -0.01 1.04
CA MET A 70 -2.74 -0.67 1.65
C MET A 70 -1.80 -1.25 0.60
N HIS A 71 -0.54 -1.37 0.98
CA HIS A 71 0.48 -2.11 0.26
C HIS A 71 0.78 -3.40 1.03
N LEU A 72 -0.05 -4.42 0.84
CA LEU A 72 -0.05 -5.61 1.69
C LEU A 72 1.22 -6.43 1.53
N PHE A 73 1.72 -6.65 0.31
CA PHE A 73 2.85 -7.55 0.11
C PHE A 73 4.14 -6.90 0.62
N ALA A 74 4.36 -5.63 0.26
CA ALA A 74 5.47 -4.83 0.76
C ALA A 74 5.43 -4.70 2.29
N GLY A 75 4.29 -4.26 2.84
CA GLY A 75 4.14 -4.12 4.29
C GLY A 75 4.34 -5.43 5.03
N ALA A 76 3.94 -6.57 4.46
CA ALA A 76 4.15 -7.88 5.06
C ALA A 76 5.62 -8.32 5.12
N ALA A 77 6.42 -8.01 4.08
CA ALA A 77 7.85 -8.26 4.09
C ALA A 77 8.55 -7.38 5.15
N GLU A 78 8.14 -6.12 5.23
CA GLU A 78 8.69 -5.13 6.15
C GLU A 78 8.50 -5.48 7.63
N LEU A 79 7.59 -6.38 7.98
CA LEU A 79 7.46 -6.91 9.34
C LEU A 79 8.73 -7.62 9.86
N ASP A 80 9.63 -8.07 8.99
CA ASP A 80 10.93 -8.64 9.41
C ASP A 80 12.05 -7.59 9.51
N HIS A 81 11.83 -6.36 9.03
CA HIS A 81 12.82 -5.31 9.02
C HIS A 81 12.98 -4.63 10.37
N LEU A 82 14.10 -3.92 10.54
CA LEU A 82 14.30 -3.06 11.71
C LEU A 82 13.30 -1.90 11.67
N GLN A 83 12.46 -1.77 12.70
CA GLN A 83 11.54 -0.64 12.83
C GLN A 83 12.23 0.53 13.54
N LEU A 84 12.30 1.70 12.90
CA LEU A 84 13.00 2.89 13.40
C LEU A 84 12.07 3.99 13.92
N MET A 85 10.75 3.79 13.87
CA MET A 85 9.78 4.75 14.41
C MET A 85 10.10 5.06 15.88
N GLY A 86 10.24 6.35 16.20
CA GLY A 86 10.56 6.84 17.55
C GLY A 86 12.04 6.77 17.95
N ILE A 87 12.94 6.29 17.08
CA ILE A 87 14.39 6.41 17.27
C ILE A 87 14.82 7.82 16.85
N HIS A 88 15.58 8.50 17.70
CA HIS A 88 16.15 9.82 17.41
C HIS A 88 17.56 9.96 17.95
N GLY A 89 18.43 10.59 17.17
CA GLY A 89 19.85 10.79 17.47
C GLY A 89 20.76 9.69 16.91
N PHE A 90 21.99 10.08 16.54
CA PHE A 90 22.98 9.18 15.95
C PHE A 90 23.28 7.95 16.82
N ASP A 91 23.47 8.13 18.13
CA ASP A 91 23.83 7.03 19.02
C ASP A 91 22.71 5.99 19.15
N ALA A 92 21.45 6.44 19.27
CA ALA A 92 20.30 5.54 19.32
C ALA A 92 20.11 4.77 18.01
N LEU A 93 20.29 5.44 16.87
CA LEU A 93 20.27 4.78 15.56
C LEU A 93 21.41 3.76 15.43
N CYS A 94 22.61 4.15 15.87
CA CYS A 94 23.80 3.29 15.85
C CYS A 94 23.58 2.01 16.65
N ASP A 95 23.08 2.13 17.88
CA ASP A 95 22.79 0.99 18.76
C ASP A 95 21.72 0.07 18.17
N ALA A 96 20.62 0.63 17.66
CA ALA A 96 19.54 -0.14 17.04
C ALA A 96 20.04 -0.94 15.81
N VAL A 97 20.77 -0.28 14.91
CA VAL A 97 21.29 -0.90 13.68
C VAL A 97 22.33 -1.97 14.01
N ARG A 98 23.27 -1.70 14.93
CA ARG A 98 24.29 -2.69 15.31
C ARG A 98 23.70 -3.89 16.02
N HIS A 99 22.71 -3.68 16.89
CA HIS A 99 21.98 -4.77 17.55
C HIS A 99 21.25 -5.65 16.53
N TYR A 100 20.56 -5.02 15.58
CA TYR A 100 19.88 -5.70 14.48
C TYR A 100 20.85 -6.51 13.60
N ALA A 101 21.98 -5.89 13.22
CA ALA A 101 23.02 -6.51 12.41
C ALA A 101 23.64 -7.74 13.08
N ALA A 102 23.91 -7.68 14.39
CA ALA A 102 24.51 -8.78 15.15
C ALA A 102 23.62 -10.03 15.22
N LYS A 103 22.29 -9.86 15.23
CA LYS A 103 21.33 -10.96 15.24
C LYS A 103 21.09 -11.59 13.86
N ARG A 104 21.54 -10.94 12.79
CA ARG A 104 21.29 -11.34 11.41
C ARG A 104 22.60 -11.34 10.60
N PRO A 105 23.55 -12.23 10.92
CA PRO A 105 24.86 -12.25 10.25
C PRO A 105 24.77 -12.65 8.77
N ASP A 106 23.75 -13.43 8.39
CA ASP A 106 23.65 -14.04 7.06
C ASP A 106 22.88 -13.19 6.03
N LEU A 107 22.28 -12.07 6.45
CA LEU A 107 21.59 -11.17 5.51
C LEU A 107 22.60 -10.43 4.62
N SER A 108 22.36 -10.52 3.30
CA SER A 108 23.12 -9.80 2.27
C SER A 108 22.97 -8.29 2.39
N VAL A 109 21.76 -7.81 2.68
CA VAL A 109 21.43 -6.41 2.94
C VAL A 109 20.61 -6.32 4.22
N LEU A 110 21.02 -5.42 5.12
CA LEU A 110 20.24 -5.11 6.31
C LEU A 110 19.28 -3.97 5.98
N GLN A 111 17.99 -4.19 6.25
CA GLN A 111 16.92 -3.25 5.93
C GLN A 111 16.25 -2.72 7.20
N ALA A 112 15.91 -1.44 7.16
CA ALA A 112 15.16 -0.76 8.20
C ALA A 112 14.04 0.13 7.61
N GLN A 113 13.00 0.39 8.38
CA GLN A 113 11.78 1.07 7.95
C GLN A 113 11.38 2.16 8.95
N GLY A 114 10.71 3.20 8.46
CA GLY A 114 10.18 4.26 9.30
C GLY A 114 11.24 5.22 9.86
N ALA A 115 12.31 5.47 9.12
CA ALA A 115 13.34 6.44 9.49
C ALA A 115 12.84 7.87 9.24
N ASP A 116 12.55 8.62 10.30
CA ASP A 116 12.14 10.03 10.19
C ASP A 116 13.18 10.86 9.41
N TYR A 117 12.75 11.79 8.56
CA TYR A 117 13.65 12.70 7.82
C TYR A 117 14.59 13.51 8.74
N THR A 118 14.23 13.63 10.02
CA THR A 118 14.97 14.28 11.10
C THR A 118 15.52 13.30 12.15
N ILE A 119 15.67 12.01 11.79
CA ILE A 119 16.12 10.94 12.70
C ILE A 119 17.44 11.26 13.42
N LEU A 120 18.33 12.04 12.82
CA LEU A 120 19.55 12.52 13.49
C LEU A 120 19.29 13.77 14.33
N SER A 121 18.78 14.83 13.71
CA SER A 121 18.29 16.05 14.37
C SER A 121 17.49 16.92 13.39
N ALA A 122 16.92 18.03 13.89
CA ALA A 122 16.23 19.00 13.07
C ALA A 122 17.14 19.73 12.04
N THR A 123 18.45 19.76 12.28
CA THR A 123 19.41 20.52 11.45
C THR A 123 20.43 19.65 10.72
N GLU A 124 20.50 18.36 11.04
CA GLU A 124 21.45 17.42 10.45
C GLU A 124 20.71 16.36 9.65
N ARG A 125 20.93 16.34 8.33
CA ARG A 125 20.35 15.36 7.42
C ARG A 125 21.19 14.08 7.40
N VAL A 126 20.53 12.95 7.21
CA VAL A 126 21.19 11.66 7.02
C VAL A 126 22.04 11.68 5.76
N SER A 127 23.19 11.01 5.81
CA SER A 127 24.04 10.76 4.65
C SER A 127 24.71 9.40 4.81
N ARG A 128 25.25 8.87 3.72
CA ARG A 128 25.98 7.60 3.71
C ARG A 128 27.12 7.61 4.72
N HIS A 129 27.76 8.75 4.99
CA HIS A 129 28.83 8.86 5.98
C HIS A 129 28.37 8.58 7.41
N HIS A 130 27.13 8.93 7.75
CA HIS A 130 26.53 8.53 9.02
C HIS A 130 26.37 7.01 9.07
N LEU A 131 25.83 6.43 8.00
CA LEU A 131 25.57 5.00 7.92
C LEU A 131 26.86 4.16 7.85
N ASP A 132 27.92 4.68 7.21
CA ASP A 132 29.26 4.08 7.17
C ASP A 132 29.89 4.04 8.56
N ARG A 133 29.71 5.08 9.38
CA ARG A 133 30.18 5.10 10.78
C ARG A 133 29.44 4.09 11.65
N ILE A 134 28.17 3.83 11.36
CA ILE A 134 27.36 2.85 12.08
C ILE A 134 27.76 1.43 11.69
N LEU A 135 27.83 1.16 10.39
CA LEU A 135 28.01 -0.17 9.82
C LEU A 135 28.84 -0.09 8.50
N PRO A 136 30.19 -0.08 8.60
CA PRO A 136 31.07 0.16 7.45
C PRO A 136 31.19 -1.04 6.50
N ASP A 137 31.15 -2.26 7.05
CA ASP A 137 31.55 -3.47 6.31
C ASP A 137 30.37 -4.25 5.69
N ARG A 138 29.14 -3.82 5.94
CA ARG A 138 27.93 -4.52 5.49
C ARG A 138 26.95 -3.58 4.79
N PRO A 139 26.25 -4.01 3.73
CA PRO A 139 25.22 -3.20 3.09
C PRO A 139 24.07 -2.90 4.06
N PHE A 140 23.76 -1.62 4.22
CA PHE A 140 22.66 -1.16 5.06
C PHE A 140 21.83 -0.12 4.32
N VAL A 141 20.51 -0.29 4.40
CA VAL A 141 19.53 0.63 3.84
C VAL A 141 18.41 0.88 4.85
N MET A 142 17.87 2.09 4.85
CA MET A 142 16.69 2.43 5.63
C MET A 142 15.73 3.31 4.83
N ALA A 143 14.43 3.04 4.93
CA ALA A 143 13.40 3.81 4.24
C ALA A 143 12.70 4.81 5.17
N ALA A 144 12.27 5.93 4.62
CA ALA A 144 11.39 6.89 5.26
C ALA A 144 9.98 6.31 5.47
N PRO A 145 9.17 6.85 6.41
CA PRO A 145 7.80 6.38 6.65
C PRO A 145 6.85 6.49 5.46
N ASP A 146 7.14 7.36 4.50
CA ASP A 146 6.35 7.56 3.28
C ASP A 146 6.70 6.55 2.17
N HIS A 147 7.79 5.79 2.32
CA HIS A 147 8.35 4.89 1.29
C HIS A 147 8.74 5.56 -0.04
N HIS A 148 8.92 6.89 -0.03
CA HIS A 148 9.39 7.68 -1.18
C HIS A 148 10.88 8.04 -1.08
N THR A 149 11.48 7.92 0.11
CA THR A 149 12.92 8.12 0.30
C THR A 149 13.58 6.90 0.95
N MET A 150 14.77 6.52 0.45
CA MET A 150 15.67 5.58 1.13
C MET A 150 17.05 6.19 1.33
N TRP A 151 17.70 5.84 2.44
CA TRP A 151 19.10 6.13 2.70
C TRP A 151 19.92 4.85 2.69
N ALA A 152 21.09 4.88 2.04
CA ALA A 152 21.99 3.75 1.93
C ALA A 152 23.42 4.13 2.29
N ASN A 153 24.16 3.20 2.91
CA ASN A 153 25.59 3.38 3.15
C ASN A 153 26.41 3.18 1.85
N THR A 154 27.70 3.55 1.88
CA THR A 154 28.56 3.42 0.70
C THR A 154 28.61 1.98 0.19
N LYS A 155 28.68 1.00 1.09
CA LYS A 155 28.74 -0.42 0.71
C LYS A 155 27.51 -0.87 -0.11
N ALA A 156 26.32 -0.46 0.30
CA ALA A 156 25.08 -0.76 -0.41
C ALA A 156 25.02 -0.04 -1.77
N LEU A 157 25.40 1.24 -1.81
CA LEU A 157 25.45 2.03 -3.05
C LEU A 157 26.44 1.46 -4.08
N GLU A 158 27.60 0.96 -3.64
CA GLU A 158 28.58 0.33 -4.52
C GLU A 158 28.05 -0.96 -5.14
N LEU A 159 27.45 -1.83 -4.34
CA LEU A 159 26.90 -3.10 -4.81
C LEU A 159 25.72 -2.91 -5.77
N ALA A 160 24.90 -1.89 -5.52
CA ALA A 160 23.80 -1.51 -6.42
C ALA A 160 24.24 -0.71 -7.65
N GLY A 161 25.53 -0.33 -7.74
CA GLY A 161 26.04 0.49 -8.85
C GLY A 161 25.53 1.94 -8.85
N LEU A 162 25.10 2.46 -7.70
CA LEU A 162 24.49 3.78 -7.54
C LEU A 162 25.44 4.86 -7.02
N LEU A 163 26.62 4.49 -6.52
CA LEU A 163 27.54 5.43 -5.86
C LEU A 163 27.96 6.62 -6.74
N ARG A 164 28.00 6.46 -8.07
CA ARG A 164 28.35 7.53 -9.03
C ARG A 164 27.12 8.20 -9.65
N GLY A 165 25.93 7.95 -9.12
CA GLY A 165 24.66 8.34 -9.73
C GLY A 165 24.29 7.46 -10.92
N LYS A 166 23.08 7.70 -11.45
CA LYS A 166 22.50 7.00 -12.60
C LYS A 166 21.52 7.96 -13.29
N ARG A 167 21.32 7.80 -14.60
CA ARG A 167 20.21 8.46 -15.29
C ARG A 167 18.90 7.79 -14.89
N LEU A 168 17.94 8.58 -14.42
CA LEU A 168 16.63 8.13 -14.01
C LEU A 168 15.53 8.79 -14.86
N GLY A 169 14.33 8.23 -14.83
CA GLY A 169 13.13 8.81 -15.38
C GLY A 169 12.62 10.02 -14.57
N PRO A 170 11.58 10.70 -15.09
CA PRO A 170 10.96 11.86 -14.42
C PRO A 170 10.62 11.59 -12.95
N GLY A 171 10.81 12.61 -12.10
CA GLY A 171 10.49 12.56 -10.67
C GLY A 171 11.47 11.79 -9.76
N ASN A 172 12.44 11.05 -10.30
CA ASN A 172 13.35 10.23 -9.50
C ASN A 172 14.73 10.87 -9.34
N GLU A 173 15.35 10.76 -8.16
CA GLU A 173 16.63 11.43 -7.88
C GLU A 173 17.59 10.56 -7.04
N ILE A 174 18.85 10.53 -7.45
CA ILE A 174 19.97 10.13 -6.58
C ILE A 174 20.64 11.43 -6.15
N VAL A 175 20.49 11.80 -4.88
CA VAL A 175 21.02 13.06 -4.36
C VAL A 175 22.54 12.96 -4.32
N MET A 176 23.24 13.80 -5.08
CA MET A 176 24.70 13.81 -5.14
C MET A 176 25.27 14.72 -4.03
N GLY A 177 26.32 14.25 -3.35
CA GLY A 177 27.06 15.04 -2.37
C GLY A 177 28.15 15.91 -3.01
N ASP A 178 28.73 16.81 -2.20
CA ASP A 178 29.77 17.76 -2.63
C ASP A 178 31.06 17.09 -3.13
N ASP A 179 31.25 15.81 -2.79
CA ASP A 179 32.40 15.01 -3.23
C ASP A 179 32.17 14.31 -4.58
N GLY A 180 31.04 14.58 -5.24
CA GLY A 180 30.70 14.02 -6.55
C GLY A 180 30.22 12.57 -6.50
N LEU A 181 29.94 12.02 -5.32
CA LEU A 181 29.36 10.69 -5.13
C LEU A 181 27.94 10.83 -4.57
N ALA A 182 27.10 9.81 -4.76
CA ALA A 182 25.76 9.76 -4.18
C ALA A 182 25.84 9.99 -2.67
N SER A 183 25.05 10.93 -2.12
CA SER A 183 25.08 11.36 -0.72
C SER A 183 24.63 10.27 0.25
N GLY A 184 23.89 9.28 -0.23
CA GLY A 184 23.17 8.29 0.57
C GLY A 184 21.68 8.34 0.35
N GLU A 185 21.12 9.51 0.04
CA GLU A 185 19.68 9.72 -0.15
C GLU A 185 19.22 9.43 -1.59
N LEU A 186 18.14 8.65 -1.71
CA LEU A 186 17.56 8.16 -2.95
C LEU A 186 16.05 8.43 -2.91
N ARG A 187 15.54 9.19 -3.88
CA ARG A 187 14.15 9.64 -3.94
C ARG A 187 13.42 8.96 -5.09
N GLU A 188 12.27 8.40 -4.78
CA GLU A 188 11.38 7.63 -5.65
C GLU A 188 11.90 6.26 -6.11
N GLY A 189 10.97 5.44 -6.61
CA GLY A 189 11.15 4.01 -6.81
C GLY A 189 12.29 3.60 -7.74
N GLU A 190 12.59 4.38 -8.79
CA GLU A 190 13.67 4.06 -9.71
C GLU A 190 15.06 4.28 -9.07
N ALA A 191 15.17 5.23 -8.14
CA ALA A 191 16.42 5.54 -7.47
C ALA A 191 16.81 4.44 -6.46
N PHE A 192 15.85 3.95 -5.67
CA PHE A 192 16.12 2.94 -4.64
C PHE A 192 15.80 1.50 -5.04
N GLY A 193 15.08 1.27 -6.15
CA GLY A 193 14.72 -0.07 -6.64
C GLY A 193 15.90 -1.06 -6.73
N PRO A 194 17.09 -0.67 -7.20
CA PRO A 194 18.26 -1.56 -7.22
C PRO A 194 18.69 -2.08 -5.84
N LEU A 195 18.43 -1.32 -4.76
CA LEU A 195 18.73 -1.76 -3.40
C LEU A 195 17.74 -2.82 -2.90
N ILE A 196 16.46 -2.66 -3.24
CA ILE A 196 15.41 -3.63 -2.92
C ILE A 196 15.68 -4.95 -3.67
N ALA A 197 16.10 -4.86 -4.93
CA ALA A 197 16.52 -6.03 -5.69
C ALA A 197 17.75 -6.71 -5.08
N LEU A 198 18.74 -5.93 -4.61
CA LEU A 198 19.92 -6.47 -3.91
C LEU A 198 19.54 -7.18 -2.60
N ALA A 199 18.48 -6.75 -1.94
CA ALA A 199 17.93 -7.39 -0.74
C ALA A 199 17.13 -8.68 -1.03
N GLY A 200 16.87 -8.99 -2.31
CA GLY A 200 16.09 -10.17 -2.72
C GLY A 200 14.58 -9.98 -2.59
N GLU A 201 14.11 -8.74 -2.58
CA GLU A 201 12.70 -8.37 -2.41
C GLU A 201 12.09 -7.72 -3.66
N ASP A 202 12.71 -7.95 -4.83
CA ASP A 202 12.23 -7.45 -6.12
C ASP A 202 10.78 -7.87 -6.40
N ARG A 203 10.42 -9.13 -6.13
CA ARG A 203 9.06 -9.65 -6.33
C ARG A 203 8.02 -8.98 -5.43
N VAL A 204 8.40 -8.64 -4.20
CA VAL A 204 7.50 -8.10 -3.17
C VAL A 204 6.89 -6.77 -3.63
N ARG A 205 7.67 -5.93 -4.31
CA ARG A 205 7.21 -4.63 -4.83
C ARG A 205 6.96 -4.64 -6.33
N LEU A 206 7.04 -5.78 -7.02
CA LEU A 206 7.02 -5.79 -8.49
C LEU A 206 5.74 -5.22 -9.08
N GLY A 207 4.58 -5.59 -8.53
CA GLY A 207 3.29 -5.05 -8.97
C GLY A 207 3.16 -3.55 -8.68
N LEU A 208 3.62 -3.09 -7.51
CA LEU A 208 3.66 -1.67 -7.17
C LEU A 208 4.62 -0.87 -8.08
N ALA A 209 5.80 -1.40 -8.32
CA ALA A 209 6.87 -0.70 -9.04
C ALA A 209 6.65 -0.69 -10.55
N THR A 210 6.07 -1.75 -11.11
CA THR A 210 6.03 -1.94 -12.57
C THR A 210 4.66 -2.33 -13.12
N GLY A 211 3.72 -2.79 -12.30
CA GLY A 211 2.50 -3.46 -12.77
C GLY A 211 2.73 -4.78 -13.52
N GLY A 212 3.99 -5.24 -13.56
CA GLY A 212 4.45 -6.44 -14.23
C GLY A 212 4.31 -7.71 -13.38
N GLU A 213 4.74 -8.81 -13.96
CA GLU A 213 4.77 -10.14 -13.32
C GLU A 213 6.22 -10.62 -13.22
N PRO A 214 6.53 -11.52 -12.25
CA PRO A 214 7.86 -12.10 -12.18
C PRO A 214 8.21 -12.83 -13.48
N ASP A 215 9.35 -12.49 -14.07
CA ASP A 215 9.91 -13.15 -15.25
C ASP A 215 11.41 -13.43 -15.03
N PRO A 216 11.83 -14.71 -14.92
CA PRO A 216 11.01 -15.92 -15.03
C PRO A 216 10.00 -16.07 -13.89
N LYS A 217 9.02 -16.96 -14.08
CA LYS A 217 8.09 -17.33 -13.00
C LYS A 217 8.85 -17.81 -11.76
N PRO A 218 8.34 -17.54 -10.54
CA PRO A 218 8.99 -17.98 -9.31
C PRO A 218 9.12 -19.50 -9.26
N THR A 219 10.24 -19.97 -8.73
CA THR A 219 10.40 -21.39 -8.38
C THR A 219 9.40 -21.79 -7.28
N PRO A 220 9.11 -23.09 -7.08
CA PRO A 220 8.23 -23.52 -5.99
C PRO A 220 8.67 -23.05 -4.59
N ALA A 221 9.98 -22.92 -4.36
CA ALA A 221 10.52 -22.42 -3.11
C ALA A 221 10.26 -20.92 -2.93
N GLU A 222 10.44 -20.13 -3.99
CA GLU A 222 10.14 -18.70 -4.01
C GLU A 222 8.64 -18.44 -3.86
N GLN A 223 7.79 -19.18 -4.56
CA GLN A 223 6.33 -19.11 -4.41
C GLN A 223 5.91 -19.38 -2.97
N ALA A 224 6.49 -20.41 -2.33
CA ALA A 224 6.21 -20.72 -0.93
C ALA A 224 6.69 -19.62 0.02
N SER A 225 7.84 -18.99 -0.26
CA SER A 225 8.34 -17.83 0.48
C SER A 225 7.39 -16.63 0.37
N ASP A 226 6.97 -16.30 -0.85
CA ASP A 226 6.06 -15.18 -1.12
C ASP A 226 4.70 -15.40 -0.43
N ARG A 227 4.15 -16.62 -0.47
CA ARG A 227 2.95 -16.98 0.32
C ARG A 227 3.14 -16.80 1.83
N ALA A 228 4.29 -17.22 2.36
CA ALA A 228 4.57 -17.11 3.80
C ALA A 228 4.67 -15.65 4.26
N ILE A 229 5.21 -14.78 3.41
CA ILE A 229 5.19 -13.32 3.64
C ILE A 229 3.75 -12.82 3.65
N MET A 230 2.96 -13.11 2.60
CA MET A 230 1.58 -12.64 2.49
C MET A 230 0.69 -13.07 3.67
N ARG A 231 0.82 -14.33 4.13
CA ARG A 231 0.11 -14.83 5.31
C ARG A 231 0.43 -14.04 6.57
N ARG A 232 1.72 -13.71 6.79
CA ARG A 232 2.16 -12.89 7.93
C ARG A 232 1.52 -11.50 7.91
N GLY A 233 1.40 -10.91 6.72
CA GLY A 233 0.68 -9.64 6.51
C GLY A 233 -0.80 -9.76 6.86
N LEU A 234 -1.50 -10.77 6.33
CA LEU A 234 -2.91 -11.01 6.61
C LEU A 234 -3.17 -11.25 8.12
N GLU A 235 -2.33 -12.04 8.78
CA GLU A 235 -2.39 -12.26 10.23
C GLU A 235 -2.17 -10.97 11.01
N TRP A 236 -1.22 -10.14 10.57
CA TRP A 236 -0.98 -8.82 11.14
C TRP A 236 -2.17 -7.88 10.96
N CYS A 237 -2.82 -7.86 9.80
CA CYS A 237 -4.02 -7.05 9.58
C CYS A 237 -5.19 -7.54 10.45
N ALA A 238 -5.48 -8.84 10.42
CA ALA A 238 -6.60 -9.44 11.13
C ALA A 238 -6.52 -9.22 12.65
N ARG A 239 -5.34 -9.34 13.25
CA ARG A 239 -5.18 -9.12 14.70
C ARG A 239 -5.41 -7.66 15.14
N HIS A 240 -5.37 -6.70 14.21
CA HIS A 240 -5.73 -5.29 14.47
C HIS A 240 -7.18 -4.98 14.08
N GLY A 241 -7.99 -6.01 13.76
CA GLY A 241 -9.40 -5.86 13.43
C GLY A 241 -9.67 -5.48 11.97
N ILE A 242 -8.66 -5.51 11.09
CA ILE A 242 -8.85 -5.28 9.66
C ILE A 242 -9.43 -6.56 9.05
N THR A 243 -10.61 -6.45 8.44
CA THR A 243 -11.32 -7.58 7.82
C THR A 243 -11.43 -7.46 6.30
N SER A 244 -11.16 -6.28 5.75
CA SER A 244 -11.17 -6.02 4.31
C SER A 244 -10.03 -5.08 3.93
N ILE A 245 -9.40 -5.35 2.79
CA ILE A 245 -8.21 -4.66 2.30
C ILE A 245 -8.39 -4.33 0.82
N GLN A 246 -8.13 -3.09 0.43
CA GLN A 246 -7.90 -2.72 -0.97
C GLN A 246 -6.39 -2.59 -1.16
N ASN A 247 -5.80 -3.64 -1.72
CA ASN A 247 -4.35 -3.83 -1.82
C ASN A 247 -3.79 -3.19 -3.09
N MET A 248 -3.26 -1.98 -3.00
CA MET A 248 -2.79 -1.16 -4.13
C MET A 248 -1.44 -1.60 -4.72
N ASP A 249 -0.88 -2.73 -4.28
CA ASP A 249 0.35 -3.36 -4.82
C ASP A 249 0.14 -4.12 -6.13
N GLY A 250 -1.09 -4.24 -6.61
CA GLY A 250 -1.57 -5.40 -7.35
C GLY A 250 -0.96 -5.74 -8.72
N ASN A 251 -0.71 -7.04 -8.89
CA ASN A 251 -0.43 -7.74 -10.14
C ASN A 251 -1.05 -9.16 -10.11
N LEU A 252 -0.95 -9.95 -11.18
CA LEU A 252 -1.49 -11.32 -11.23
C LEU A 252 -0.79 -12.25 -10.25
N HIS A 253 0.53 -12.10 -10.06
CA HIS A 253 1.30 -12.90 -9.10
C HIS A 253 0.71 -12.83 -7.69
N GLN A 254 0.37 -11.63 -7.21
CA GLN A 254 -0.27 -11.47 -5.91
C GLN A 254 -1.67 -12.08 -5.85
N LEU A 255 -2.47 -11.95 -6.92
CA LEU A 255 -3.77 -12.63 -7.00
C LEU A 255 -3.62 -14.15 -6.97
N GLU A 256 -2.58 -14.71 -7.59
CA GLU A 256 -2.26 -16.15 -7.55
C GLU A 256 -1.86 -16.60 -6.14
N ILE A 257 -0.97 -15.85 -5.47
CA ILE A 257 -0.58 -16.08 -4.07
C ILE A 257 -1.79 -16.05 -3.14
N LEU A 258 -2.64 -15.02 -3.26
CA LEU A 258 -3.81 -14.85 -2.40
C LEU A 258 -4.86 -15.93 -2.68
N SER A 259 -5.01 -16.37 -3.92
CA SER A 259 -5.91 -17.47 -4.29
C SER A 259 -5.42 -18.82 -3.77
N GLU A 260 -4.10 -19.06 -3.77
CA GLU A 260 -3.51 -20.24 -3.11
C GLU A 260 -3.81 -20.22 -1.60
N ILE A 261 -3.64 -19.07 -0.95
CA ILE A 261 -3.94 -18.89 0.49
C ILE A 261 -5.44 -19.09 0.77
N GLU A 262 -6.33 -18.57 -0.09
CA GLU A 262 -7.77 -18.78 -0.01
C GLU A 262 -8.16 -20.25 -0.13
N ALA A 263 -7.61 -20.96 -1.12
CA ALA A 263 -7.87 -22.38 -1.34
C ALA A 263 -7.42 -23.27 -0.15
N GLU A 264 -6.43 -22.80 0.61
CA GLU A 264 -5.95 -23.45 1.84
C GLU A 264 -6.75 -23.03 3.10
N GLY A 265 -7.76 -22.16 2.95
CA GLY A 265 -8.58 -21.64 4.05
C GLY A 265 -7.89 -20.59 4.92
N GLY A 266 -6.79 -20.00 4.43
CA GLY A 266 -5.92 -19.08 5.16
C GLY A 266 -6.15 -17.59 4.87
N LEU A 267 -7.14 -17.24 4.03
CA LEU A 267 -7.39 -15.84 3.67
C LEU A 267 -8.23 -15.16 4.76
N LEU A 268 -7.56 -14.47 5.68
CA LEU A 268 -8.19 -13.88 6.88
C LEU A 268 -8.91 -12.55 6.65
N CYS A 269 -8.64 -11.88 5.52
CA CYS A 269 -9.23 -10.60 5.15
C CYS A 269 -9.79 -10.72 3.72
N ARG A 270 -10.90 -10.04 3.43
CA ARG A 270 -11.33 -9.86 2.03
C ARG A 270 -10.34 -8.94 1.33
N VAL A 271 -9.83 -9.31 0.16
CA VAL A 271 -8.81 -8.54 -0.55
C VAL A 271 -9.29 -8.19 -1.95
N GLN A 272 -9.25 -6.91 -2.30
CA GLN A 272 -9.37 -6.44 -3.67
C GLN A 272 -8.00 -6.00 -4.20
N VAL A 273 -7.59 -6.52 -5.34
CA VAL A 273 -6.29 -6.25 -5.96
C VAL A 273 -6.48 -5.56 -7.31
N PRO A 274 -5.97 -4.33 -7.52
CA PRO A 274 -6.07 -3.63 -8.79
C PRO A 274 -5.00 -4.12 -9.78
N PHE A 275 -5.20 -3.83 -11.06
CA PHE A 275 -4.09 -3.75 -12.01
C PHE A 275 -3.38 -2.40 -11.85
N HIS A 276 -2.07 -2.40 -11.62
CA HIS A 276 -1.31 -1.15 -11.59
C HIS A 276 -0.88 -0.72 -13.01
N TYR A 277 -1.46 0.36 -13.49
CA TYR A 277 -1.12 0.97 -14.79
C TYR A 277 -0.03 2.04 -14.64
N LYS A 278 1.01 1.98 -15.48
CA LYS A 278 2.15 2.90 -15.46
C LYS A 278 2.20 3.81 -16.69
N ASN A 279 2.87 4.94 -16.57
CA ASN A 279 3.00 5.95 -17.64
C ASN A 279 3.77 5.46 -18.88
N PHE A 280 4.59 4.43 -18.75
CA PHE A 280 5.25 3.78 -19.88
C PHE A 280 4.40 2.67 -20.55
N MET A 281 3.21 2.37 -20.03
CA MET A 281 2.30 1.37 -20.60
C MET A 281 1.43 1.96 -21.70
N THR A 282 1.04 1.10 -22.63
CA THR A 282 0.07 1.41 -23.69
C THR A 282 -1.34 0.99 -23.27
N LEU A 283 -2.36 1.62 -23.86
CA LEU A 283 -3.77 1.38 -23.47
C LEU A 283 -4.23 -0.06 -23.68
N ASP A 284 -3.63 -0.82 -24.59
CA ASP A 284 -3.91 -2.25 -24.77
C ASP A 284 -3.50 -3.10 -23.55
N MET A 285 -2.56 -2.62 -22.73
CA MET A 285 -2.21 -3.31 -21.47
C MET A 285 -3.36 -3.30 -20.46
N LEU A 286 -4.39 -2.45 -20.63
CA LEU A 286 -5.62 -2.50 -19.82
C LEU A 286 -6.43 -3.78 -20.06
N ASP A 287 -6.17 -4.53 -21.13
CA ASP A 287 -6.83 -5.83 -21.35
C ASP A 287 -6.45 -6.83 -20.24
N LYS A 288 -5.24 -6.70 -19.68
CA LYS A 288 -4.84 -7.45 -18.47
C LYS A 288 -5.72 -7.11 -17.27
N ALA A 289 -6.12 -5.85 -17.09
CA ALA A 289 -7.03 -5.46 -16.02
C ALA A 289 -8.41 -6.09 -16.19
N SER A 290 -8.91 -6.16 -17.41
CA SER A 290 -10.16 -6.87 -17.72
C SER A 290 -10.06 -8.36 -17.41
N VAL A 291 -8.95 -9.01 -17.78
CA VAL A 291 -8.69 -10.43 -17.45
C VAL A 291 -8.62 -10.65 -15.94
N MET A 292 -7.96 -9.77 -15.20
CA MET A 292 -7.91 -9.84 -13.74
C MET A 292 -9.32 -9.74 -13.13
N ALA A 293 -10.14 -8.80 -13.62
CA ALA A 293 -11.52 -8.63 -13.16
C ALA A 293 -12.41 -9.83 -13.48
N GLU A 294 -12.28 -10.42 -14.67
CA GLU A 294 -13.03 -11.61 -15.06
C GLU A 294 -12.59 -12.85 -14.28
N ARG A 295 -11.29 -13.04 -14.06
CA ARG A 295 -10.74 -14.21 -13.35
C ARG A 295 -10.99 -14.16 -11.84
N TYR A 296 -10.96 -12.97 -11.25
CA TYR A 296 -11.06 -12.77 -9.80
C TYR A 296 -12.24 -11.85 -9.46
N HIS A 297 -13.40 -12.45 -9.19
CA HIS A 297 -14.66 -11.78 -8.87
C HIS A 297 -15.38 -12.44 -7.68
N GLY A 298 -14.62 -13.11 -6.80
CA GLY A 298 -15.15 -13.78 -5.61
C GLY A 298 -15.41 -12.81 -4.45
N GLU A 299 -16.07 -13.30 -3.41
CA GLU A 299 -16.38 -12.50 -2.20
C GLU A 299 -15.12 -12.17 -1.39
N TRP A 300 -14.19 -13.13 -1.27
CA TRP A 300 -12.98 -13.00 -0.46
C TRP A 300 -11.80 -12.45 -1.24
N LEU A 301 -11.70 -12.77 -2.53
CA LEU A 301 -10.66 -12.27 -3.40
C LEU A 301 -11.26 -11.76 -4.71
N SER A 302 -10.98 -10.50 -5.02
CA SER A 302 -11.49 -9.84 -6.23
C SER A 302 -10.48 -8.90 -6.88
N SER A 303 -10.73 -8.55 -8.13
CA SER A 303 -10.09 -7.44 -8.84
C SER A 303 -11.15 -6.47 -9.37
N GLY A 304 -10.95 -5.85 -10.54
CA GLY A 304 -11.89 -4.90 -11.14
C GLY A 304 -11.56 -3.42 -10.92
N MET A 305 -10.34 -3.14 -10.44
CA MET A 305 -9.84 -1.78 -10.25
C MET A 305 -8.51 -1.59 -11.00
N VAL A 306 -8.26 -0.37 -11.44
CA VAL A 306 -6.96 0.07 -11.98
C VAL A 306 -6.36 1.11 -11.05
N LYS A 307 -5.13 0.86 -10.58
CA LYS A 307 -4.34 1.79 -9.78
C LYS A 307 -3.43 2.59 -10.70
N VAL A 308 -3.37 3.91 -10.50
CA VAL A 308 -2.49 4.83 -11.24
C VAL A 308 -1.80 5.77 -10.25
N PHE A 309 -0.61 6.25 -10.57
CA PHE A 309 0.06 7.35 -9.86
C PHE A 309 0.13 8.56 -10.78
N TYR A 310 -0.36 9.70 -10.33
CA TYR A 310 -0.26 10.93 -11.11
C TYR A 310 1.00 11.73 -10.76
N ASP A 311 1.34 11.79 -9.48
CA ASP A 311 2.49 12.49 -8.92
C ASP A 311 3.19 11.68 -7.80
N GLY A 312 4.10 12.33 -7.06
CA GLY A 312 4.75 11.81 -5.84
C GLY A 312 4.29 12.56 -4.58
N VAL A 313 5.19 12.80 -3.61
CA VAL A 313 4.87 13.39 -2.30
C VAL A 313 5.35 14.84 -2.13
N LEU A 314 4.80 15.54 -1.14
CA LEU A 314 5.20 16.91 -0.79
C LEU A 314 6.63 16.98 -0.23
N ASP A 315 7.01 16.03 0.64
CA ASP A 315 8.27 16.04 1.40
C ASP A 315 9.53 16.03 0.51
N SER A 316 9.43 15.47 -0.69
CA SER A 316 10.50 15.40 -1.70
C SER A 316 10.26 16.31 -2.91
N TRP A 317 9.29 17.22 -2.85
CA TRP A 317 8.90 18.11 -3.96
C TRP A 317 8.49 17.38 -5.24
N THR A 318 7.94 16.16 -5.14
CA THR A 318 7.52 15.34 -6.30
C THR A 318 6.01 15.36 -6.53
N ALA A 319 5.22 15.87 -5.58
CA ALA A 319 3.79 16.17 -5.78
C ALA A 319 3.58 17.33 -6.76
N VAL A 320 2.50 17.30 -7.54
CA VAL A 320 2.23 18.31 -8.57
C VAL A 320 1.28 19.39 -8.03
N MET A 321 1.79 20.61 -7.94
CA MET A 321 1.11 21.75 -7.34
C MET A 321 0.55 22.71 -8.39
N VAL A 322 -0.52 23.44 -8.06
CA VAL A 322 -1.04 24.53 -8.91
C VAL A 322 -0.12 25.75 -8.83
N GLU A 323 0.36 26.08 -7.64
CA GLU A 323 1.30 27.18 -7.37
C GLU A 323 2.66 26.62 -6.95
N PRO A 324 3.77 27.35 -7.15
CA PRO A 324 5.09 26.88 -6.73
C PRO A 324 5.18 26.56 -5.24
N TYR A 325 6.03 25.60 -4.89
CA TYR A 325 6.31 25.25 -3.50
C TYR A 325 6.83 26.46 -2.73
N ALA A 326 6.35 26.65 -1.49
CA ALA A 326 6.70 27.82 -0.67
C ALA A 326 8.21 27.91 -0.37
N ASP A 327 8.87 26.77 -0.21
CA ASP A 327 10.31 26.64 0.05
C ASP A 327 11.13 26.32 -1.22
N ARG A 328 10.46 26.12 -2.36
CA ARG A 328 11.07 25.94 -3.69
C ARG A 328 10.25 26.68 -4.77
N PRO A 329 10.32 28.02 -4.79
CA PRO A 329 9.39 28.89 -5.52
C PRO A 329 9.51 28.85 -7.05
N ASP A 330 10.48 28.11 -7.59
CA ASP A 330 10.70 27.88 -9.02
C ASP A 330 10.19 26.51 -9.50
N TRP A 331 9.57 25.71 -8.61
CA TRP A 331 9.17 24.33 -8.87
C TRP A 331 7.71 24.10 -8.50
N VAL A 332 7.01 23.30 -9.30
CA VAL A 332 5.59 22.91 -9.10
C VAL A 332 5.39 21.39 -9.15
N GLY A 333 6.48 20.61 -9.14
CA GLY A 333 6.42 19.17 -9.43
C GLY A 333 6.39 18.87 -10.93
N GLU A 334 6.63 17.61 -11.26
CA GLU A 334 6.57 17.08 -12.62
C GLU A 334 5.60 15.89 -12.64
N PRO A 335 4.50 15.94 -13.43
CA PRO A 335 3.53 14.86 -13.45
C PRO A 335 4.08 13.62 -14.18
N LEU A 336 3.67 12.44 -13.72
CA LEU A 336 4.03 11.17 -14.36
C LEU A 336 3.34 10.98 -15.72
N PHE A 337 2.20 11.64 -15.93
CA PHE A 337 1.43 11.62 -17.15
C PHE A 337 1.24 13.03 -17.71
N THR A 338 1.27 13.19 -19.02
CA THR A 338 0.69 14.41 -19.61
C THR A 338 -0.84 14.44 -19.37
N PRO A 339 -1.48 15.62 -19.31
CA PRO A 339 -2.93 15.71 -19.12
C PRO A 339 -3.73 14.88 -20.13
N GLN A 340 -3.34 14.91 -21.41
CA GLN A 340 -4.01 14.13 -22.45
C GLN A 340 -3.83 12.62 -22.27
N GLN A 341 -2.60 12.16 -21.96
CA GLN A 341 -2.37 10.74 -21.70
C GLN A 341 -3.23 10.23 -20.54
N PHE A 342 -3.34 11.00 -19.46
CA PHE A 342 -4.17 10.60 -18.32
C PHE A 342 -5.67 10.58 -18.67
N ILE A 343 -6.17 11.57 -19.42
CA ILE A 343 -7.56 11.57 -19.93
C ILE A 343 -7.83 10.31 -20.75
N ASP A 344 -6.91 9.94 -21.66
CA ASP A 344 -7.07 8.76 -22.50
C ASP A 344 -7.14 7.47 -21.66
N VAL A 345 -6.30 7.37 -20.62
CA VAL A 345 -6.33 6.26 -19.65
C VAL A 345 -7.67 6.24 -18.90
N ALA A 346 -8.11 7.37 -18.34
CA ALA A 346 -9.36 7.47 -17.59
C ALA A 346 -10.58 7.02 -18.42
N VAL A 347 -10.69 7.52 -19.65
CA VAL A 347 -11.74 7.14 -20.60
C VAL A 347 -11.68 5.65 -20.92
N ALA A 348 -10.48 5.10 -21.12
CA ALA A 348 -10.28 3.69 -21.47
C ALA A 348 -10.58 2.73 -20.31
N VAL A 349 -10.23 3.09 -19.07
CA VAL A 349 -10.56 2.33 -17.85
C VAL A 349 -12.06 2.34 -17.61
N ASP A 350 -12.68 3.53 -17.66
CA ASP A 350 -14.11 3.68 -17.42
C ASP A 350 -14.97 2.93 -18.46
N ARG A 351 -14.57 2.95 -19.74
CA ARG A 351 -15.24 2.23 -20.83
C ARG A 351 -15.26 0.72 -20.61
N ARG A 352 -14.26 0.18 -19.92
CA ARG A 352 -14.17 -1.25 -19.56
C ARG A 352 -15.04 -1.60 -18.34
N GLY A 353 -15.75 -0.64 -17.75
CA GLY A 353 -16.55 -0.83 -16.54
C GLY A 353 -15.72 -0.95 -15.27
N LEU A 354 -14.39 -0.80 -15.36
CA LEU A 354 -13.46 -0.92 -14.23
C LEU A 354 -13.52 0.33 -13.35
N GLN A 355 -13.18 0.18 -12.07
CA GLN A 355 -12.95 1.31 -11.17
C GLN A 355 -11.53 1.85 -11.35
N MET A 356 -11.32 3.16 -11.17
CA MET A 356 -9.99 3.76 -11.17
C MET A 356 -9.69 4.37 -9.80
N ALA A 357 -8.49 4.12 -9.28
CA ALA A 357 -7.97 4.69 -8.04
C ALA A 357 -6.62 5.35 -8.36
N VAL A 358 -6.50 6.65 -8.10
CA VAL A 358 -5.33 7.43 -8.55
C VAL A 358 -4.65 8.10 -7.37
N HIS A 359 -3.37 7.80 -7.16
CA HIS A 359 -2.54 8.54 -6.22
C HIS A 359 -2.38 9.98 -6.71
N SER A 360 -2.81 10.93 -5.87
CA SER A 360 -2.75 12.37 -6.12
C SER A 360 -2.61 13.12 -4.82
N ILE A 361 -1.43 13.68 -4.60
CA ILE A 361 -1.11 14.42 -3.36
C ILE A 361 -1.25 15.91 -3.58
N GLY A 362 -0.61 16.43 -4.63
CA GLY A 362 -0.63 17.86 -4.93
C GLY A 362 -1.97 18.30 -5.50
N ASP A 363 -2.34 19.55 -5.26
CA ASP A 363 -3.61 20.12 -5.72
C ASP A 363 -3.72 20.20 -7.26
N GLY A 364 -2.57 20.32 -7.94
CA GLY A 364 -2.47 20.22 -9.39
C GLY A 364 -2.76 18.80 -9.91
N ALA A 365 -2.26 17.78 -9.20
CA ALA A 365 -2.56 16.37 -9.51
C ALA A 365 -4.05 16.06 -9.28
N VAL A 366 -4.61 16.46 -8.14
CA VAL A 366 -6.04 16.25 -7.84
C VAL A 366 -6.92 16.87 -8.93
N ARG A 367 -6.64 18.11 -9.34
CA ARG A 367 -7.36 18.76 -10.44
C ARG A 367 -7.28 17.98 -11.75
N ALA A 368 -6.09 17.54 -12.15
CA ALA A 368 -5.91 16.80 -13.38
C ALA A 368 -6.62 15.43 -13.34
N VAL A 369 -6.70 14.80 -12.18
CA VAL A 369 -7.46 13.57 -11.99
C VAL A 369 -8.96 13.79 -12.16
N LEU A 370 -9.50 14.86 -11.55
CA LEU A 370 -10.90 15.26 -11.71
C LEU A 370 -11.23 15.58 -13.17
N ASP A 371 -10.34 16.25 -13.90
CA ASP A 371 -10.47 16.51 -15.34
C ASP A 371 -10.58 15.19 -16.14
N GLY A 372 -9.78 14.18 -15.81
CA GLY A 372 -9.86 12.85 -16.41
C GLY A 372 -11.18 12.12 -16.13
N TYR A 373 -11.69 12.21 -14.91
CA TYR A 373 -12.99 11.61 -14.55
C TYR A 373 -14.16 12.31 -15.23
N GLU A 374 -14.13 13.63 -15.34
CA GLU A 374 -15.12 14.40 -16.10
C GLU A 374 -15.09 14.02 -17.59
N ALA A 375 -13.89 13.89 -18.17
CA ALA A 375 -13.73 13.47 -19.56
C ALA A 375 -14.26 12.04 -19.80
N ALA A 376 -14.03 11.11 -18.88
CA ALA A 376 -14.56 9.75 -18.93
C ALA A 376 -16.10 9.75 -18.94
N GLN A 377 -16.74 10.48 -18.03
CA GLN A 377 -18.21 10.60 -17.99
C GLN A 377 -18.77 11.22 -19.28
N LYS A 378 -18.10 12.23 -19.83
CA LYS A 378 -18.50 12.86 -21.09
C LYS A 378 -18.38 11.91 -22.29
N ALA A 379 -17.35 11.07 -22.31
CA ALA A 379 -17.06 10.17 -23.42
C ALA A 379 -17.90 8.88 -23.39
N ASN A 380 -18.14 8.31 -22.20
CA ASN A 380 -18.76 7.00 -22.04
C ASN A 380 -20.18 7.06 -21.43
N GLY A 381 -20.61 8.23 -20.95
CA GLY A 381 -21.85 8.41 -20.19
C GLY A 381 -21.66 8.23 -18.69
N ARG A 382 -22.55 8.83 -17.90
CA ARG A 382 -22.50 8.75 -16.44
C ARG A 382 -22.98 7.38 -15.95
N ARG A 383 -22.19 6.75 -15.09
CA ARG A 383 -22.53 5.53 -14.32
C ARG A 383 -22.06 5.67 -12.87
N ASP A 384 -22.45 4.76 -11.99
CA ASP A 384 -21.87 4.65 -10.64
C ASP A 384 -20.45 4.05 -10.73
N SER A 385 -19.51 4.81 -11.30
CA SER A 385 -18.14 4.33 -11.58
C SER A 385 -17.27 4.27 -10.32
N ARG A 386 -17.69 4.99 -9.27
CA ARG A 386 -17.00 5.14 -7.98
C ARG A 386 -15.49 5.32 -8.13
N HIS A 387 -15.05 6.07 -9.13
CA HIS A 387 -13.65 6.41 -9.27
C HIS A 387 -13.16 7.18 -8.04
N ARG A 388 -11.89 6.99 -7.69
CA ARG A 388 -11.32 7.45 -6.43
C ARG A 388 -10.06 8.28 -6.66
N VAL A 389 -9.91 9.31 -5.85
CA VAL A 389 -8.64 10.00 -5.68
C VAL A 389 -8.08 9.54 -4.35
N GLU A 390 -6.83 9.09 -4.35
CA GLU A 390 -6.14 8.60 -3.17
C GLU A 390 -5.26 9.70 -2.59
N HIS A 391 -5.11 9.72 -1.26
CA HIS A 391 -4.37 10.73 -0.47
C HIS A 391 -5.08 12.08 -0.36
N ILE A 392 -5.14 12.88 -1.42
CA ILE A 392 -5.76 14.22 -1.41
C ILE A 392 -5.23 15.10 -0.26
N GLU A 393 -3.90 15.13 -0.08
CA GLU A 393 -3.30 15.92 1.00
C GLU A 393 -3.53 17.42 0.81
N VAL A 394 -3.52 17.89 -0.44
CA VAL A 394 -3.83 19.27 -0.80
C VAL A 394 -4.88 19.28 -1.91
N ILE A 395 -5.87 20.17 -1.77
CA ILE A 395 -6.92 20.40 -2.77
C ILE A 395 -7.29 21.88 -2.79
N THR A 396 -7.64 22.40 -3.97
CA THR A 396 -8.14 23.78 -4.06
C THR A 396 -9.63 23.86 -3.75
N ALA A 397 -10.08 24.98 -3.19
CA ALA A 397 -11.50 25.22 -2.94
C ALA A 397 -12.38 25.14 -4.20
N ALA A 398 -11.80 25.40 -5.38
CA ALA A 398 -12.50 25.31 -6.66
C ALA A 398 -12.74 23.86 -7.10
N ASP A 399 -11.92 22.91 -6.61
CA ASP A 399 -12.01 21.50 -6.98
C ASP A 399 -12.92 20.69 -6.03
N VAL A 400 -13.16 21.14 -4.79
CA VAL A 400 -14.07 20.50 -3.82
C VAL A 400 -15.50 20.20 -4.32
N PRO A 401 -16.19 21.06 -5.09
CA PRO A 401 -17.53 20.78 -5.57
C PRO A 401 -17.60 19.86 -6.80
N ARG A 402 -16.46 19.46 -7.37
CA ARG A 402 -16.35 18.58 -8.55
C ARG A 402 -16.41 17.12 -8.12
#